data_AF-A0A1H9NQ13-F1
#
_entry.id   AF-A0A1H9NQ13-F1
#
_cell.length_a   1.000
_cell.length_b   1.000
_cell.length_c   1.000
_cell.angle_alpha   90.00
_cell.angle_beta   90.00
_cell.angle_gamma   90.00
#
_symmetry.space_group_name_H-M   'P 1'
#
loop_
_entity.id
_entity.type
_entity.pdbx_description
1 polymer ?
#
loop_
_entity_poly.entity_id
_entity_poly.type
_entity_poly.pdbx_seq_one_letter_code
_entity_poly.pdbx_strand_id
1 'polypeptide(L)' 'MVIDCDTCEVRGDACKECVVTALLGAPPTVDLDERECAAIDALASAGMVHRLRLIPIEKSA' A
#
# COMPACT_ATOMS: atom_id res chain seq x y z
N MET A 1 6.55 8.63 18.80
CA MET A 1 6.30 9.61 17.72
C MET A 1 4.80 9.80 17.63
N VAL A 2 4.30 11.04 17.75
CA VAL A 2 2.86 11.37 17.68
C VAL A 2 2.67 12.31 16.51
N ILE A 3 1.74 11.97 15.61
CA ILE A 3 1.36 12.82 14.47
C ILE A 3 0.00 13.43 14.82
N ASP A 4 -0.07 14.75 14.93
CA ASP A 4 -1.31 15.47 15.18
C ASP A 4 -1.99 15.80 13.84
N CYS A 5 -2.91 14.94 13.44
CA CYS A 5 -3.71 15.16 12.24
C CYS A 5 -4.78 16.26 12.43
N ASP A 6 -5.08 16.70 13.66
CA ASP A 6 -6.11 17.70 13.91
C ASP A 6 -5.66 19.13 13.59
N THR A 7 -4.35 19.40 13.67
CA THR A 7 -3.75 20.71 13.34
C THR A 7 -2.99 20.73 12.01
N CYS A 8 -3.06 19.65 11.23
CA CYS A 8 -2.35 19.54 9.95
C CYS A 8 -2.97 20.46 8.88
N GLU A 9 -2.20 21.44 8.39
CA GLU A 9 -2.66 22.44 7.40
C GLU A 9 -3.11 21.82 6.06
N VAL A 10 -2.59 20.65 5.72
CA VAL A 10 -2.91 19.93 4.46
C VAL A 10 -3.85 18.74 4.68
N ARG A 11 -4.52 18.66 5.84
CA ARG A 11 -5.46 17.59 6.16
C ARG A 11 -6.57 17.54 5.11
N GLY A 12 -6.82 16.35 4.58
CA GLY A 12 -7.74 16.12 3.47
C GLY A 12 -7.00 16.14 2.13
N ASP A 13 -6.43 17.29 1.77
CA ASP A 13 -5.83 17.53 0.44
C ASP A 13 -4.65 16.60 0.16
N ALA A 14 -3.70 16.50 1.09
CA ALA A 14 -2.51 15.66 0.94
C ALA A 14 -2.62 14.32 1.67
N CYS A 15 -3.75 14.02 2.31
CA CYS A 15 -3.87 12.83 3.15
C CYS A 15 -3.63 11.54 2.38
N LYS A 16 -3.99 11.47 1.09
CA LYS A 16 -3.83 10.27 0.25
C LYS A 16 -2.37 9.88 0.02
N GLU A 17 -1.46 10.85 0.08
CA GLU A 17 -0.03 10.68 -0.15
C GLU A 17 0.77 10.74 1.17
N CYS A 18 0.10 10.99 2.30
CA CYS A 18 0.72 10.99 3.62
C CYS A 18 1.07 9.57 4.08
N VAL A 19 2.24 9.39 4.71
CA VAL A 19 2.68 8.12 5.32
C VAL A 19 1.67 7.55 6.32
N VAL A 20 0.84 8.39 6.95
CA VAL A 20 -0.22 7.96 7.87
C VAL A 20 -1.26 7.08 7.17
N THR A 21 -1.63 7.40 5.93
CA THR A 21 -2.56 6.58 5.13
C THR A 21 -1.97 5.22 4.80
N ALA A 22 -0.67 5.18 4.45
CA ALA A 22 0.04 3.93 4.24
C ALA A 22 0.09 3.06 5.52
N LEU A 23 0.17 3.69 6.70
CA LEU A 23 0.18 2.99 7.99
C LEU A 23 -1.21 2.56 8.47
N LEU A 24 -2.26 3.31 8.15
CA LEU A 24 -3.62 3.09 8.68
C LEU A 24 -4.57 2.38 7.71
N GLY A 25 -4.24 2.27 6.42
CA GLY A 25 -5.16 1.65 5.47
C GLY A 25 -4.50 1.33 4.13
N ALA A 26 -3.82 0.20 4.06
CA ALA A 26 -3.71 -0.49 2.78
C ALA A 26 -5.14 -0.77 2.27
N PRO A 27 -5.43 -0.57 0.98
CA PRO A 27 -6.74 -0.90 0.44
C PRO A 27 -7.04 -2.39 0.71
N PRO A 28 -8.30 -2.74 1.02
CA PRO A 28 -8.66 -4.11 1.41
C PRO A 28 -8.39 -5.13 0.30
N THR A 29 -8.35 -4.66 -0.95
CA THR A 29 -8.01 -5.43 -2.14
C THR A 29 -7.08 -4.61 -3.02
N VAL A 30 -6.20 -5.31 -3.74
CA VAL A 30 -5.30 -4.71 -4.74
C VAL A 30 -5.48 -5.49 -6.03
N ASP A 31 -5.65 -4.79 -7.14
CA ASP A 31 -5.71 -5.39 -8.47
C ASP A 31 -4.27 -5.44 -9.00
N LEU A 32 -3.69 -6.64 -9.00
CA LEU A 32 -2.33 -6.87 -9.49
C LEU A 32 -2.41 -7.91 -10.60
N ASP A 33 -1.86 -7.59 -11.76
CA ASP A 33 -1.64 -8.57 -12.81
C ASP A 33 -0.45 -9.49 -12.50
N GLU A 34 -0.27 -10.53 -13.30
CA GLU A 34 0.81 -11.50 -13.13
C GLU A 34 2.21 -10.86 -13.24
N ARG A 35 2.36 -9.83 -14.08
CA ARG A 35 3.64 -9.15 -14.30
C ARG A 35 3.97 -8.25 -13.11
N GLU A 36 2.96 -7.58 -12.54
CA GLU A 36 3.10 -6.76 -11.34
C GLU A 36 3.47 -7.64 -10.14
N CYS A 37 2.83 -8.80 -9.98
CA CYS A 37 3.22 -9.79 -8.97
C CYS A 37 4.69 -10.22 -9.15
N ALA A 38 5.09 -10.57 -10.37
CA ALA A 38 6.47 -10.97 -10.67
C ALA A 38 7.49 -9.84 -10.39
N ALA A 39 7.13 -8.59 -10.69
CA ALA A 39 7.98 -7.44 -10.39
C ALA A 39 8.18 -7.26 -8.87
N ILE A 40 7.11 -7.39 -8.09
CA ILE A 40 7.21 -7.29 -6.62
C ILE A 40 8.06 -8.44 -6.07
N ASP A 41 7.92 -9.65 -6.61
CA ASP A 41 8.77 -10.78 -6.20
C ASP A 41 10.25 -10.59 -6.54
N ALA A 42 10.56 -9.95 -7.66
CA ALA A 42 11.93 -9.59 -7.99
C ALA A 42 12.50 -8.58 -6.97
N LEU A 43 11.74 -7.52 -6.66
CA LEU A 43 12.13 -6.51 -5.66
C LEU A 43 12.30 -7.12 -4.26
N ALA A 44 11.41 -8.02 -3.86
CA ALA A 44 11.50 -8.70 -2.57
C ALA A 44 12.68 -9.67 -2.51
N SER A 45 13.02 -10.34 -3.62
CA SER A 45 14.22 -11.19 -3.70
C SER A 45 15.51 -10.39 -3.63
N ALA A 46 15.49 -9.14 -4.12
CA ALA A 46 16.58 -8.19 -3.97
C ALA A 46 16.63 -7.51 -2.59
N GLY A 47 15.66 -7.76 -1.70
CA GLY A 47 15.59 -7.16 -0.37
C GLY A 47 15.11 -5.70 -0.35
N MET A 48 14.53 -5.20 -1.44
CA MET A 48 14.08 -3.81 -1.57
C MET A 48 12.71 -3.57 -0.96
N VAL A 49 11.85 -4.59 -0.96
CA VAL A 49 10.49 -4.55 -0.42
C VAL A 49 10.17 -5.85 0.32
N HIS A 50 9.03 -5.86 1.01
CA HIS A 50 8.55 -7.08 1.66
C HIS A 50 7.93 -8.05 0.67
N ARG A 51 8.01 -9.35 0.96
CA ARG A 51 7.29 -10.39 0.19
C ARG A 51 5.79 -10.12 0.19
N LEU A 52 5.13 -10.42 -0.93
CA LEU A 52 3.68 -10.35 -1.04
C LEU A 52 3.04 -11.31 -0.02
N ARG A 53 2.13 -10.78 0.81
CA ARG A 53 1.39 -11.53 1.84
C ARG A 53 -0.12 -11.48 1.63
N LEU A 54 -0.54 -11.14 0.42
CA LEU A 54 -1.95 -11.07 0.03
C LEU A 54 -2.46 -12.48 -0.30
N ILE A 55 -3.76 -12.70 -0.10
CA ILE A 55 -4.43 -13.94 -0.49
C ILE A 55 -5.09 -13.69 -1.86
N PRO A 56 -4.84 -14.52 -2.89
CA PRO A 56 -5.50 -14.38 -4.17
C PRO A 56 -7.02 -14.46 -4.02
N ILE A 57 -7.73 -13.51 -4.61
CA ILE A 57 -9.18 -13.49 -4.73
C ILE A 57 -9.53 -13.51 -6.22
N GLU A 58 -10.38 -14.45 -6.64
CA GLU A 58 -10.88 -14.44 -8.01
C GLU A 58 -11.79 -13.22 -8.18
N LYS A 59 -11.52 -12.43 -9.23
CA LYS A 59 -12.36 -11.28 -9.57
C LYS A 59 -13.63 -11.81 -10.22
N SER A 60 -14.76 -11.79 -9.51
CA SER A 60 -16.07 -12.08 -10.09
C SER A 60 -16.31 -11.09 -11.23
N ALA A 61 -16.49 -11.62 -12.44
CA ALA A 61 -16.69 -10.87 -13.67
C ALA A 61 -17.99 -10.05 -13.68
#